data_AF-A0A8S1AIL3-F1
#
_entry.id   AF-A0A8S1AIL3-F1
#
_cell.length_a   1.000
_cell.length_b   1.000
_cell.length_c   1.000
_cell.angle_alpha   90.00
_cell.angle_beta   90.00
_cell.angle_gamma   90.00
#
_symmetry.space_group_name_H-M   'P 1'
#
loop_
_entity.id
_entity.type
_entity.pdbx_description
1 polymer ?
#
loop_
_entity_poly.entity_id
_entity_poly.type
_entity_poly.pdbx_seq_one_letter_code
_entity_poly.pdbx_strand_id
1 'polypeptide(L)'
;MSKDSRLQFTSRLVLTKVIGQAGVKVNCSEFHFWPFTEEQLVKDIGRQHMFTMPIPTISFALLICLIEIPNIVGAGERNPQINDSAVSHNWLVTRDMWLAREHNNTEKIDVPLPLVVIQHTVSAQCNSFFQCAAQLRSLQSYFLNTFNNDIPYNFIIGNDGKVYEGRGWNKVGGHTLGYNHCSLSLGFVGDYRENVKGSAKVTALQEARAQMLFLEGIRLGHLRPNFHVLGAMDLMYTLSPVEKRLSIAVYQG
;
A
#
# COMPACT_ATOMS: atom_id res chain seq x y z
N MET A 1 -0.30 -42.43 28.68
CA MET A 1 -0.69 -41.00 28.67
C MET A 1 0.29 -40.29 27.72
N SER A 2 -0.01 -40.11 26.42
CA SER A 2 -0.91 -39.09 25.81
C SER A 2 -0.32 -37.68 25.98
N LYS A 3 -0.01 -36.84 24.98
CA LYS A 3 -0.18 -36.75 23.50
C LYS A 3 0.88 -35.71 23.03
N ASP A 4 1.75 -35.99 22.07
CA ASP A 4 1.62 -35.57 20.66
C ASP A 4 0.79 -34.29 20.41
N SER A 5 1.45 -33.13 20.34
CA SER A 5 0.87 -31.86 19.87
C SER A 5 1.49 -31.49 18.52
N ARG A 6 1.29 -32.35 17.52
CA ARG A 6 1.30 -31.95 16.12
C ARG A 6 0.24 -30.85 15.92
N LEU A 7 0.70 -29.65 15.56
CA LEU A 7 -0.11 -28.62 14.92
C LEU A 7 -0.79 -29.25 13.70
N GLN A 8 -2.04 -29.69 13.87
CA GLN A 8 -2.84 -30.17 12.76
C GLN A 8 -3.30 -28.96 11.97
N PHE A 9 -2.73 -28.80 10.78
CA PHE A 9 -3.33 -28.06 9.69
C PHE A 9 -4.63 -28.78 9.28
N THR A 10 -5.72 -28.54 10.01
CA THR A 10 -7.05 -28.95 9.53
C THR A 10 -7.59 -27.83 8.66
N SER A 11 -7.35 -28.00 7.37
CA SER A 11 -8.01 -27.33 6.27
C SER A 11 -9.53 -27.52 6.34
N ARG A 12 -10.24 -26.54 6.88
CA ARG A 12 -11.59 -26.11 6.48
C ARG A 12 -12.05 -25.01 7.43
N LEU A 13 -11.85 -23.77 7.03
CA LEU A 13 -12.81 -22.74 7.39
C LEU A 13 -13.56 -22.39 6.11
N VAL A 14 -14.79 -22.89 6.08
CA VAL A 14 -15.83 -22.48 5.16
C VAL A 14 -15.85 -20.96 5.18
N LEU A 15 -15.79 -20.34 4.00
CA LEU A 15 -16.27 -18.97 3.81
C LEU A 15 -17.66 -18.93 4.46
N THR A 16 -17.74 -18.46 5.70
CA THR A 16 -18.98 -17.85 6.17
C THR A 16 -19.12 -16.67 5.25
N LYS A 17 -19.92 -16.92 4.22
CA LYS A 17 -20.57 -15.96 3.36
C LYS A 17 -20.92 -14.78 4.26
N VAL A 18 -20.05 -13.78 4.33
CA VAL A 18 -20.52 -12.42 4.58
C VAL A 18 -21.16 -12.03 3.25
N ILE A 19 -22.30 -12.68 2.93
CA ILE A 19 -23.36 -12.05 2.17
C ILE A 19 -23.43 -10.64 2.74
N GLY A 20 -23.55 -9.62 1.90
CA GLY A 20 -23.90 -8.29 2.36
C GLY A 20 -24.86 -8.38 3.54
N GLN A 21 -24.33 -8.22 4.75
CA GLN A 21 -25.16 -7.77 5.84
C GLN A 21 -25.35 -6.31 5.48
N ALA A 22 -26.45 -6.05 4.78
CA ALA A 22 -27.25 -4.91 5.12
C ALA A 22 -27.43 -4.97 6.66
N GLY A 23 -26.49 -4.39 7.42
CA GLY A 23 -26.44 -4.59 8.86
C GLY A 23 -25.13 -4.41 9.61
N VAL A 24 -23.93 -4.49 9.01
CA VAL A 24 -22.69 -4.15 9.75
C VAL A 24 -22.60 -2.63 9.87
N LYS A 25 -23.31 -2.06 10.86
CA LYS A 25 -23.13 -0.67 11.28
C LYS A 25 -21.82 -0.57 12.04
N VAL A 26 -20.70 -0.39 11.33
CA VAL A 26 -19.49 0.15 11.97
C VAL A 26 -19.81 1.59 12.33
N ASN A 27 -20.12 1.83 13.61
CA ASN A 27 -20.56 3.13 14.06
C ASN A 27 -19.38 4.10 14.13
N CYS A 28 -19.21 4.93 13.10
CA CYS A 28 -18.23 6.02 13.07
C CYS A 28 -18.84 7.39 13.45
N SER A 29 -20.07 7.41 13.97
CA SER A 29 -20.94 8.61 14.03
C SER A 29 -20.56 9.72 15.03
N GLU A 30 -19.31 9.81 15.49
CA GLU A 30 -18.89 10.96 16.32
C GLU A 30 -18.15 12.07 15.56
N PHE A 31 -17.82 11.95 14.26
CA PHE A 31 -16.98 12.96 13.62
C PHE A 31 -17.47 13.44 12.24
N HIS A 32 -17.52 14.77 12.10
CA HIS A 32 -18.17 15.54 11.04
C HIS A 32 -17.57 15.30 9.65
N PHE A 33 -18.48 15.19 8.67
CA PHE A 33 -18.23 14.98 7.23
C PHE A 33 -17.59 16.19 6.52
N TRP A 34 -16.69 15.93 5.55
CA TRP A 34 -16.30 16.88 4.49
C TRP A 34 -16.40 16.20 3.11
N PRO A 35 -17.26 16.64 2.17
CA PRO A 35 -17.49 15.89 0.94
C PRO A 35 -16.37 16.13 -0.08
N PHE A 36 -15.90 15.05 -0.71
CA PHE A 36 -15.08 15.07 -1.92
C PHE A 36 -15.73 14.09 -2.92
N THR A 37 -16.15 14.56 -4.10
CA THR A 37 -16.85 13.75 -5.13
C THR A 37 -15.89 13.36 -6.25
N GLU A 38 -15.96 12.10 -6.73
CA GLU A 38 -15.07 11.47 -7.73
C GLU A 38 -15.12 12.09 -9.15
N GLU A 39 -15.89 13.17 -9.38
CA GLU A 39 -16.10 13.73 -10.72
C GLU A 39 -14.89 14.49 -11.30
N GLN A 40 -13.87 14.75 -10.47
CA GLN A 40 -12.65 15.47 -10.89
C GLN A 40 -11.53 14.57 -11.42
N LEU A 41 -11.45 13.29 -11.04
CA LEU A 41 -10.30 12.46 -11.42
C LEU A 41 -10.31 12.05 -12.91
N VAL A 42 -11.50 11.87 -13.50
CA VAL A 42 -11.64 11.41 -14.90
C VAL A 42 -11.44 12.54 -15.91
N LYS A 43 -11.70 13.81 -15.54
CA LYS A 43 -11.54 14.96 -16.46
C LYS A 43 -10.08 15.32 -16.72
N ASP A 44 -9.17 15.05 -15.80
CA ASP A 44 -7.76 15.48 -15.92
C ASP A 44 -6.86 14.45 -16.64
N ILE A 45 -7.25 13.17 -16.67
CA ILE A 45 -6.49 12.13 -17.40
C ILE A 45 -6.74 12.20 -18.92
N GLY A 46 -7.87 12.78 -19.37
CA GLY A 46 -8.26 12.86 -20.78
C GLY A 46 -7.59 13.97 -21.60
N ARG A 47 -6.68 14.77 -21.03
CA ARG A 47 -6.11 15.97 -21.69
C ARG A 47 -4.59 15.94 -21.81
N GLN A 48 -4.00 14.80 -22.17
CA GLN A 48 -2.56 14.73 -22.50
C GLN A 48 -2.27 13.90 -23.75
N HIS A 49 -2.75 14.36 -24.91
CA HIS A 49 -2.16 13.99 -26.20
C HIS A 49 -2.26 15.15 -27.21
N MET A 50 -1.20 15.96 -27.30
CA MET A 50 -0.71 16.60 -28.54
C MET A 50 0.36 17.63 -28.18
N PHE A 51 1.63 17.25 -28.25
CA PHE A 51 2.71 18.19 -28.56
C PHE A 51 3.82 17.43 -29.30
N THR A 52 3.80 17.53 -30.62
CA THR A 52 4.92 17.20 -31.50
C THR A 52 5.98 18.28 -31.33
N MET A 53 7.23 17.92 -30.98
CA MET A 53 8.37 18.85 -30.96
C MET A 53 9.33 18.56 -32.12
N PRO A 54 9.93 19.59 -32.74
CA PRO A 54 10.83 19.43 -33.88
C PRO A 54 12.25 19.07 -33.43
N ILE A 55 12.95 18.34 -34.29
CA ILE A 55 14.35 17.95 -34.16
C ILE A 55 15.26 19.17 -34.40
N PRO A 56 16.27 19.44 -33.54
CA PRO A 56 17.48 20.12 -33.98
C PRO A 56 18.69 19.19 -33.86
N THR A 57 19.23 18.92 -35.04
CA THR A 57 20.59 18.54 -35.42
C THR A 57 21.68 18.57 -34.34
N ILE A 58 22.29 17.38 -34.18
CA ILE A 58 23.70 17.06 -33.89
C ILE A 58 24.64 18.27 -33.84
N SER A 59 25.23 18.54 -32.67
CA SER A 59 26.49 19.27 -32.57
C SER A 59 27.33 18.74 -31.42
N PHE A 60 28.34 17.94 -31.80
CA PHE A 60 29.67 17.80 -31.20
C PHE A 60 29.85 18.11 -29.70
N ALA A 61 29.65 17.10 -28.86
CA ALA A 61 30.33 16.99 -27.55
C ALA A 61 30.47 15.53 -27.08
N LEU A 62 30.67 14.59 -28.02
CA LEU A 62 30.90 13.15 -27.73
C LEU A 62 32.33 12.69 -28.06
N LEU A 63 33.33 13.53 -27.76
CA LEU A 63 34.74 13.21 -28.03
C LEU A 63 35.70 13.63 -26.92
N ILE A 64 35.30 13.41 -25.66
CA ILE A 64 36.23 13.26 -24.53
C ILE A 64 35.75 12.05 -23.72
N CYS A 65 36.00 10.85 -24.25
CA CYS A 65 35.73 9.59 -23.56
C CYS A 65 36.87 8.57 -23.72
N LEU A 66 38.10 9.02 -23.96
CA LEU A 66 39.29 8.16 -23.94
C LEU A 66 40.45 8.98 -23.37
N ILE A 67 41.31 8.34 -22.55
CA ILE A 67 42.49 8.85 -21.81
C ILE A 67 42.08 9.31 -20.38
N GLU A 68 42.32 8.62 -19.24
CA GLU A 68 43.16 7.48 -18.82
C GLU A 68 42.45 6.76 -17.65
N ILE A 69 42.41 5.43 -17.69
CA ILE A 69 42.20 4.58 -16.51
C ILE A 69 43.58 4.33 -15.89
N PRO A 70 43.82 4.68 -14.62
CA PRO A 70 44.67 3.85 -13.79
C PRO A 70 43.80 2.91 -12.97
N ASN A 71 44.05 1.63 -13.20
CA ASN A 71 43.51 0.47 -12.54
C ASN A 71 43.36 0.64 -11.02
N ILE A 72 42.14 0.49 -10.50
CA ILE A 72 41.93 -0.04 -9.15
C ILE A 72 41.01 -1.25 -9.29
N VAL A 73 41.58 -2.34 -9.79
CA VAL A 73 41.11 -3.68 -9.38
C VAL A 73 41.62 -3.88 -7.97
N GLY A 74 40.93 -3.27 -7.02
CA GLY A 74 40.95 -3.73 -5.64
C GLY A 74 40.02 -4.92 -5.59
N ALA A 75 40.57 -6.13 -5.72
CA ALA A 75 39.87 -7.34 -5.36
C ALA A 75 39.61 -7.27 -3.85
N GLY A 76 38.49 -6.65 -3.46
CA GLY A 76 37.97 -6.78 -2.11
C GLY A 76 37.64 -8.25 -1.88
N GLU A 77 38.42 -8.90 -1.02
CA GLU A 77 38.13 -10.25 -0.55
C GLU A 77 36.68 -10.29 -0.06
N ARG A 78 35.83 -11.05 -0.74
CA ARG A 78 34.53 -11.42 -0.18
C ARG A 78 34.82 -12.25 1.06
N ASN A 79 34.66 -11.65 2.23
CA ASN A 79 34.63 -12.38 3.48
C ASN A 79 33.52 -13.46 3.38
N PRO A 80 33.86 -14.76 3.34
CA PRO A 80 32.88 -15.84 3.12
C PRO A 80 32.06 -16.18 4.38
N GLN A 81 31.95 -15.23 5.32
CA GLN A 81 31.25 -15.36 6.59
C GLN A 81 30.10 -14.35 6.73
N ILE A 82 29.56 -13.81 5.64
CA ILE A 82 28.21 -13.22 5.69
C ILE A 82 27.24 -14.36 5.42
N ASN A 83 26.73 -14.95 6.49
CA ASN A 83 25.57 -15.83 6.40
C ASN A 83 24.39 -15.02 5.86
N ASP A 84 24.11 -15.15 4.56
CA ASP A 84 22.89 -14.64 3.89
C ASP A 84 21.59 -15.24 4.47
N SER A 85 21.70 -16.09 5.50
CA SER A 85 20.61 -16.68 6.28
C SER A 85 20.22 -15.86 7.52
N ALA A 86 20.82 -14.69 7.76
CA ALA A 86 20.40 -13.75 8.81
C ALA A 86 19.75 -12.48 8.23
N VAL A 87 19.17 -12.60 7.04
CA VAL A 87 18.42 -11.51 6.42
C VAL A 87 17.05 -11.40 7.10
N SER A 88 16.98 -10.68 8.21
CA SER A 88 15.78 -9.93 8.55
C SER A 88 15.64 -8.79 7.54
N HIS A 89 15.27 -9.10 6.30
CA HIS A 89 14.79 -8.09 5.37
C HIS A 89 13.51 -7.54 5.99
N ASN A 90 13.61 -6.36 6.60
CA ASN A 90 12.49 -5.67 7.20
C ASN A 90 11.35 -5.62 6.17
N TRP A 91 10.27 -6.35 6.45
CA TRP A 91 9.09 -6.43 5.59
C TRP A 91 8.32 -5.11 5.62
N LEU A 92 8.55 -4.31 6.67
CA LEU A 92 8.07 -2.94 6.83
C LEU A 92 9.13 -1.95 6.32
N VAL A 93 8.73 -1.04 5.45
CA VAL A 93 9.55 0.01 4.87
C VAL A 93 9.06 1.34 5.44
N THR A 94 9.89 1.99 6.26
CA THR A 94 9.54 3.28 6.88
C THR A 94 9.52 4.40 5.86
N ARG A 95 8.89 5.52 6.21
CA ARG A 95 8.90 6.75 5.40
C ARG A 95 10.28 7.17 4.91
N ASP A 96 11.27 7.15 5.80
CA ASP A 96 12.65 7.51 5.47
C ASP A 96 13.26 6.57 4.43
N MET A 97 12.98 5.26 4.53
CA MET A 97 13.54 4.26 3.62
C MET A 97 13.09 4.48 2.18
N TRP A 98 11.83 4.90 1.94
CA TRP A 98 11.35 5.19 0.58
C TRP A 98 11.47 6.67 0.18
N LEU A 99 12.14 7.48 1.01
CA LEU A 99 12.36 8.92 0.83
C LEU A 99 11.04 9.69 0.71
N ALA A 100 10.11 9.42 1.62
CA ALA A 100 8.88 10.17 1.74
C ALA A 100 9.17 11.64 2.05
N ARG A 101 8.40 12.55 1.47
CA ARG A 101 8.40 13.95 1.90
C ARG A 101 7.71 14.09 3.25
N GLU A 102 8.20 14.98 4.10
CA GLU A 102 7.54 15.32 5.36
C GLU A 102 6.17 15.97 5.13
N HIS A 103 5.19 15.62 5.97
CA HIS A 103 3.88 16.26 6.01
C HIS A 103 3.30 16.17 7.42
N ASN A 104 3.40 17.27 8.17
CA ASN A 104 3.12 17.29 9.62
C ASN A 104 1.68 17.68 9.98
N ASN A 105 0.84 18.02 8.99
CA ASN A 105 -0.52 18.49 9.23
C ASN A 105 -1.55 17.37 9.26
N THR A 106 -1.12 16.13 9.51
CA THR A 106 -2.03 14.99 9.62
C THR A 106 -2.54 14.86 11.06
N GLU A 107 -3.87 14.87 11.20
CA GLU A 107 -4.55 14.69 12.48
C GLU A 107 -4.24 13.33 13.11
N LYS A 108 -4.26 13.29 14.45
CA LYS A 108 -4.16 12.03 15.21
C LYS A 108 -5.49 11.31 15.22
N ILE A 109 -5.44 9.98 15.29
CA ILE A 109 -6.64 9.13 15.37
C ILE A 109 -6.68 8.38 16.70
N ASP A 110 -7.87 8.21 17.26
CA ASP A 110 -8.08 7.44 18.48
C ASP A 110 -7.96 5.93 18.22
N VAL A 111 -7.18 5.26 19.06
CA VAL A 111 -6.90 3.82 18.99
C VAL A 111 -7.44 3.11 20.24
N PRO A 112 -7.80 1.81 20.19
CA PRO A 112 -7.68 0.89 19.06
C PRO A 112 -8.82 1.00 18.03
N LEU A 113 -8.44 0.94 16.75
CA LEU A 113 -9.37 1.08 15.62
C LEU A 113 -10.20 -0.19 15.40
N PRO A 114 -11.51 -0.06 15.15
CA PRO A 114 -12.41 -1.19 14.90
C PRO A 114 -12.43 -1.66 13.43
N LEU A 115 -11.82 -0.91 12.51
CA LEU A 115 -11.97 -1.14 11.06
C LEU A 115 -10.64 -0.96 10.33
N VAL A 116 -10.40 -1.82 9.35
CA VAL A 116 -9.41 -1.63 8.28
C VAL A 116 -10.15 -1.52 6.96
N VAL A 117 -9.83 -0.51 6.18
CA VAL A 117 -10.37 -0.33 4.82
C VAL A 117 -9.29 -0.60 3.78
N ILE A 118 -9.56 -1.57 2.91
CA ILE A 118 -8.70 -1.94 1.80
C ILE A 118 -9.02 -1.12 0.55
N GLN A 119 -7.98 -0.62 -0.11
CA GLN A 119 -8.06 0.06 -1.40
C GLN A 119 -6.93 -0.35 -2.34
N HIS A 120 -7.09 -0.08 -3.63
CA HIS A 120 -5.98 -0.07 -4.57
C HIS A 120 -5.52 1.37 -4.88
N THR A 121 -4.33 1.53 -5.46
CA THR A 121 -3.80 2.85 -5.81
C THR A 121 -4.22 3.36 -7.20
N VAL A 122 -4.79 2.49 -8.05
CA VAL A 122 -5.05 2.77 -9.48
C VAL A 122 -3.77 3.23 -10.20
N SER A 123 -2.63 2.64 -9.82
CA SER A 123 -1.33 2.95 -10.41
C SER A 123 -0.76 1.78 -11.19
N ALA A 124 0.39 1.99 -11.84
CA ALA A 124 1.21 0.90 -12.33
C ALA A 124 1.66 -0.01 -11.16
N GLN A 125 1.83 -1.30 -11.46
CA GLN A 125 2.43 -2.28 -10.55
C GLN A 125 3.93 -2.00 -10.35
N CYS A 126 4.48 -2.46 -9.23
CA CYS A 126 5.88 -2.31 -8.88
C CYS A 126 6.44 -3.60 -8.28
N ASN A 127 7.52 -4.15 -8.84
CA ASN A 127 8.00 -5.50 -8.51
C ASN A 127 9.38 -5.51 -7.83
N SER A 128 9.92 -4.34 -7.51
CA SER A 128 11.16 -4.19 -6.75
C SER A 128 11.06 -3.00 -5.82
N PHE A 129 11.90 -2.99 -4.77
CA PHE A 129 11.95 -1.91 -3.80
C PHE A 129 12.11 -0.53 -4.48
N PHE A 130 13.02 -0.41 -5.44
CA PHE A 130 13.26 0.85 -6.15
C PHE A 130 12.06 1.31 -6.98
N GLN A 131 11.38 0.37 -7.66
CA GLN A 131 10.17 0.67 -8.43
C GLN A 131 9.04 1.11 -7.50
N CYS A 132 8.81 0.39 -6.40
CA CYS A 132 7.74 0.70 -5.46
C CYS A 132 7.99 2.02 -4.74
N ALA A 133 9.22 2.26 -4.26
CA ALA A 133 9.57 3.54 -3.65
C ALA A 133 9.39 4.72 -4.63
N ALA A 134 9.77 4.55 -5.91
CA ALA A 134 9.54 5.57 -6.94
C ALA A 134 8.05 5.80 -7.21
N GLN A 135 7.26 4.72 -7.29
CA GLN A 135 5.80 4.79 -7.49
C GLN A 135 5.12 5.52 -6.32
N LEU A 136 5.52 5.23 -5.07
CA LEU A 136 4.98 5.89 -3.89
C LEU A 136 5.36 7.36 -3.82
N ARG A 137 6.59 7.75 -4.17
CA ARG A 137 6.98 9.17 -4.25
C ARG A 137 6.19 9.93 -5.31
N SER A 138 5.92 9.30 -6.46
CA SER A 138 5.07 9.87 -7.51
C SER A 138 3.65 10.09 -6.99
N LEU A 139 3.08 9.07 -6.34
CA LEU A 139 1.75 9.13 -5.73
C LEU A 139 1.66 10.21 -4.64
N GLN A 140 2.61 10.25 -3.72
CA GLN A 140 2.68 11.26 -2.67
C GLN A 140 2.78 12.67 -3.27
N SER A 141 3.61 12.84 -4.31
CA SER A 141 3.76 14.14 -4.99
C SER A 141 2.46 14.60 -5.64
N TYR A 142 1.69 13.68 -6.23
CA TYR A 142 0.36 14.01 -6.75
C TYR A 142 -0.57 14.54 -5.65
N PHE A 143 -0.65 13.89 -4.49
CA PHE A 143 -1.52 14.35 -3.39
C PHE A 143 -1.05 15.67 -2.77
N LEU A 144 0.26 15.84 -2.58
CA LEU A 144 0.83 17.08 -2.06
C LEU A 144 0.58 18.25 -3.02
N ASN A 145 0.73 18.04 -4.33
CA ASN A 145 0.59 19.11 -5.31
C ASN A 145 -0.88 19.44 -5.62
N THR A 146 -1.76 18.44 -5.61
CA THR A 146 -3.17 18.61 -6.00
C THR A 146 -4.06 19.01 -4.82
N PHE A 147 -3.80 18.45 -3.65
CA PHE A 147 -4.68 18.58 -2.47
C PHE A 147 -4.00 19.22 -1.26
N ASN A 148 -2.71 19.55 -1.37
CA ASN A 148 -1.89 20.00 -0.24
C ASN A 148 -2.00 19.05 0.98
N ASN A 149 -2.06 17.75 0.71
CA ASN A 149 -2.28 16.71 1.71
C ASN A 149 -1.34 15.53 1.46
N ASP A 150 -1.01 14.76 2.49
CA ASP A 150 -0.16 13.57 2.33
C ASP A 150 -0.90 12.44 1.60
N ILE A 151 -0.14 11.43 1.17
CA ILE A 151 -0.66 10.17 0.64
C ILE A 151 -1.82 9.64 1.50
N PRO A 152 -2.97 9.23 0.92
CA PRO A 152 -4.20 9.00 1.69
C PRO A 152 -4.17 7.73 2.54
N TYR A 153 -3.21 6.84 2.30
CA TYR A 153 -3.12 5.54 2.97
C TYR A 153 -2.24 5.61 4.23
N ASN A 154 -2.59 4.82 5.25
CA ASN A 154 -1.73 4.60 6.41
C ASN A 154 -0.59 3.66 6.05
N PHE A 155 -0.92 2.55 5.38
CA PHE A 155 0.04 1.58 4.87
C PHE A 155 -0.27 1.19 3.43
N ILE A 156 0.76 0.84 2.66
CA ILE A 156 0.66 0.45 1.26
C ILE A 156 1.44 -0.84 1.04
N ILE A 157 0.89 -1.84 0.34
CA ILE A 157 1.59 -3.08 -0.01
C ILE A 157 1.99 -3.03 -1.49
N GLY A 158 3.30 -3.10 -1.75
CA GLY A 158 3.86 -3.20 -3.10
C GLY A 158 3.67 -4.59 -3.71
N ASN A 159 3.79 -4.72 -5.04
CA ASN A 159 3.79 -6.05 -5.67
C ASN A 159 5.11 -6.82 -5.39
N ASP A 160 6.13 -6.12 -4.86
CA ASP A 160 7.35 -6.71 -4.30
C ASP A 160 7.15 -7.39 -2.92
N GLY A 161 5.93 -7.30 -2.35
CA GLY A 161 5.59 -7.94 -1.09
C GLY A 161 6.19 -7.27 0.14
N LYS A 162 6.48 -5.96 0.07
CA LYS A 162 6.81 -5.14 1.25
C LYS A 162 5.63 -4.26 1.63
N VAL A 163 5.56 -3.91 2.92
CA VAL A 163 4.60 -2.96 3.47
C VAL A 163 5.31 -1.63 3.65
N TYR A 164 4.83 -0.61 2.95
CA TYR A 164 5.34 0.74 3.00
C TYR A 164 4.49 1.58 3.94
N GLU A 165 5.15 2.29 4.85
CA GLU A 165 4.53 3.27 5.72
C GLU A 165 4.12 4.49 4.91
N GLY A 166 2.82 4.73 4.78
CA GLY A 166 2.25 5.98 4.30
C GLY A 166 2.18 6.96 5.46
N ARG A 167 0.98 7.34 5.89
CA ARG A 167 0.80 8.14 7.13
C ARG A 167 1.23 7.39 8.39
N GLY A 168 1.23 6.06 8.37
CA GLY A 168 1.59 5.21 9.48
C GLY A 168 0.49 5.09 10.54
N TRP A 169 0.88 4.63 11.73
CA TRP A 169 0.00 4.47 12.88
C TRP A 169 -0.38 5.82 13.51
N ASN A 170 -1.46 5.82 14.30
CA ASN A 170 -1.93 6.98 15.08
C ASN A 170 -2.25 8.25 14.28
N LYS A 171 -2.45 8.13 12.96
CA LYS A 171 -2.78 9.25 12.07
C LYS A 171 -4.02 8.96 11.25
N VAL A 172 -4.87 9.97 11.08
CA VAL A 172 -6.08 9.91 10.26
C VAL A 172 -5.70 9.76 8.78
N GLY A 173 -6.32 8.81 8.09
CA GLY A 173 -6.15 8.60 6.66
C GLY A 173 -6.97 9.58 5.80
N GLY A 174 -6.82 9.52 4.47
CA GLY A 174 -7.52 10.37 3.51
C GLY A 174 -8.24 9.57 2.43
N HIS A 175 -8.77 8.40 2.78
CA HIS A 175 -9.06 7.31 1.84
C HIS A 175 -10.55 7.01 1.71
N THR A 176 -11.33 7.09 2.80
CA THR A 176 -12.74 6.72 2.78
C THR A 176 -13.59 7.74 3.53
N LEU A 177 -14.35 8.54 2.78
CA LEU A 177 -15.25 9.55 3.32
C LEU A 177 -16.21 8.93 4.35
N GLY A 178 -16.28 9.53 5.54
CA GLY A 178 -17.08 9.04 6.67
C GLY A 178 -16.40 7.96 7.52
N TYR A 179 -15.25 7.42 7.09
CA TYR A 179 -14.54 6.33 7.80
C TYR A 179 -13.09 6.65 8.16
N ASN A 180 -12.52 7.76 7.66
CA ASN A 180 -11.12 8.14 7.91
C ASN A 180 -10.74 8.22 9.40
N HIS A 181 -11.64 8.64 10.28
CA HIS A 181 -11.39 8.83 11.73
C HIS A 181 -11.67 7.57 12.57
N CYS A 182 -12.14 6.49 11.97
CA CYS A 182 -12.48 5.25 12.67
C CYS A 182 -11.84 4.00 12.02
N SER A 183 -10.91 4.20 11.07
CA SER A 183 -10.32 3.08 10.35
C SER A 183 -8.86 3.29 9.98
N LEU A 184 -8.18 2.17 9.79
CA LEU A 184 -6.84 2.11 9.21
C LEU A 184 -6.96 1.87 7.70
N SER A 185 -6.27 2.67 6.90
CA SER A 185 -6.21 2.48 5.45
C SER A 185 -5.07 1.56 5.02
N LEU A 186 -5.40 0.53 4.23
CA LEU A 186 -4.43 -0.34 3.56
C LEU A 186 -4.58 -0.25 2.03
N GLY A 187 -3.60 0.34 1.37
CA GLY A 187 -3.52 0.40 -0.09
C GLY A 187 -2.76 -0.78 -0.70
N PHE A 188 -3.18 -1.28 -1.85
CA PHE A 188 -2.40 -2.21 -2.69
C PHE A 188 -1.94 -1.49 -3.95
N VAL A 189 -0.63 -1.54 -4.25
CA VAL A 189 -0.11 -0.94 -5.49
C VAL A 189 -0.65 -1.70 -6.70
N GLY A 190 -1.25 -0.97 -7.63
CA GLY A 190 -1.81 -1.50 -8.86
C GLY A 190 -3.24 -1.01 -9.14
N ASP A 191 -3.76 -1.40 -10.28
CA ASP A 191 -5.18 -1.30 -10.62
C ASP A 191 -5.77 -2.71 -10.60
N TYR A 192 -6.72 -2.97 -9.69
CA TYR A 192 -7.29 -4.30 -9.51
C TYR A 192 -8.66 -4.43 -10.15
N ARG A 193 -9.21 -3.36 -10.75
CA ARG A 193 -10.56 -3.37 -11.34
C ARG A 193 -10.68 -4.47 -12.38
N GLU A 194 -11.83 -5.16 -12.36
CA GLU A 194 -12.17 -6.14 -13.38
C GLU A 194 -12.31 -5.44 -14.75
N ASN A 195 -12.00 -6.18 -15.82
CA ASN A 195 -12.11 -5.72 -17.21
C ASN A 195 -11.18 -4.57 -17.64
N VAL A 196 -10.22 -4.17 -16.80
CA VAL A 196 -9.12 -3.27 -17.20
C VAL A 196 -7.96 -4.10 -17.76
N LYS A 197 -7.50 -3.79 -18.96
CA LYS A 197 -6.32 -4.44 -19.56
C LYS A 197 -5.09 -4.16 -18.70
N GLY A 198 -4.44 -5.22 -18.21
CA GLY A 198 -3.29 -5.10 -17.32
C GLY A 198 -3.64 -5.01 -15.84
N SER A 199 -4.87 -5.36 -15.45
CA SER A 199 -5.27 -5.43 -14.05
C SER A 199 -4.37 -6.36 -13.25
N ALA A 200 -4.02 -5.91 -12.05
CA ALA A 200 -3.24 -6.64 -11.08
C ALA A 200 -4.09 -7.72 -10.40
N LYS A 201 -3.42 -8.73 -9.85
CA LYS A 201 -4.03 -9.73 -8.98
C LYS A 201 -3.29 -9.75 -7.66
N VAL A 202 -4.04 -9.87 -6.57
CA VAL A 202 -3.47 -9.94 -5.24
C VAL A 202 -2.69 -11.24 -5.13
N THR A 203 -1.43 -11.15 -4.73
CA THR A 203 -0.57 -12.32 -4.55
C THR A 203 -0.69 -12.86 -3.13
N ALA A 204 -0.38 -14.15 -2.94
CA ALA A 204 -0.33 -14.75 -1.61
C ALA A 204 0.67 -14.04 -0.68
N LEU A 205 1.76 -13.49 -1.24
CA LEU A 205 2.73 -12.72 -0.48
C LEU A 205 2.14 -11.40 0.03
N GLN A 206 1.39 -10.69 -0.83
CA GLN A 206 0.70 -9.46 -0.43
C GLN A 206 -0.36 -9.72 0.66
N GLU A 207 -1.11 -10.82 0.56
CA GLU A 207 -2.07 -11.24 1.60
C GLU A 207 -1.38 -11.56 2.93
N ALA A 208 -0.30 -12.35 2.89
CA ALA A 208 0.48 -12.68 4.09
C ALA A 208 1.05 -11.43 4.78
N ARG A 209 1.47 -10.43 4.00
CA ARG A 209 1.98 -9.15 4.53
C ARG A 209 0.90 -8.30 5.18
N ALA A 210 -0.31 -8.29 4.62
CA ALA A 210 -1.45 -7.64 5.27
C ALA A 210 -1.78 -8.31 6.61
N GLN A 211 -1.79 -9.64 6.67
CA GLN A 211 -2.00 -10.38 7.92
C GLN A 211 -0.93 -10.06 8.96
N MET A 212 0.35 -10.02 8.56
CA MET A 212 1.45 -9.62 9.46
C MET A 212 1.27 -8.21 10.00
N LEU A 213 0.88 -7.26 9.14
CA LEU A 213 0.59 -5.89 9.55
C LEU A 213 -0.55 -5.82 10.56
N PHE A 214 -1.61 -6.62 10.37
CA PHE A 214 -2.76 -6.63 11.29
C PHE A 214 -2.42 -7.22 12.64
N LEU A 215 -1.69 -8.33 12.67
CA LEU A 215 -1.20 -8.94 13.91
C LEU A 215 -0.31 -7.96 14.68
N GLU A 216 0.57 -7.25 13.98
CA GLU A 216 1.40 -6.21 14.58
C GLU A 216 0.57 -5.04 15.11
N GLY A 217 -0.46 -4.61 14.36
CA GLY A 217 -1.40 -3.58 14.80
C GLY A 217 -2.16 -3.96 16.07
N ILE A 218 -2.56 -5.23 16.23
CA ILE A 218 -3.16 -5.74 17.47
C ILE A 218 -2.13 -5.74 18.60
N ARG A 219 -0.91 -6.27 18.34
CA ARG A 219 0.17 -6.36 19.32
C ARG A 219 0.56 -4.99 19.88
N LEU A 220 0.56 -3.97 19.04
CA LEU A 220 0.88 -2.58 19.39
C LEU A 220 -0.32 -1.80 19.96
N GLY A 221 -1.53 -2.38 19.97
CA GLY A 221 -2.74 -1.71 20.46
C GLY A 221 -3.38 -0.70 19.50
N HIS A 222 -3.00 -0.71 18.22
CA HIS A 222 -3.58 0.15 17.18
C HIS A 222 -4.88 -0.41 16.61
N LEU A 223 -5.04 -1.74 16.58
CA LEU A 223 -6.23 -2.43 16.09
C LEU A 223 -6.89 -3.21 17.22
N ARG A 224 -8.22 -3.22 17.26
CA ARG A 224 -8.96 -4.09 18.18
C ARG A 224 -8.74 -5.55 17.78
N PRO A 225 -8.67 -6.53 18.70
CA PRO A 225 -8.58 -7.95 18.32
C PRO A 225 -9.71 -8.44 17.40
N ASN A 226 -10.90 -7.82 17.52
CA ASN A 226 -12.09 -8.12 16.72
C ASN A 226 -12.39 -7.04 15.64
N PHE A 227 -11.36 -6.37 15.14
CA PHE A 227 -11.51 -5.40 14.05
C PHE A 227 -12.08 -6.06 12.79
N HIS A 228 -12.73 -5.26 11.95
CA HIS A 228 -13.32 -5.70 10.69
C HIS A 228 -12.43 -5.27 9.52
N VAL A 229 -12.45 -6.05 8.42
CA VAL A 229 -11.76 -5.70 7.17
C VAL A 229 -12.80 -5.57 6.08
N LEU A 230 -12.86 -4.40 5.45
CA LEU A 230 -13.81 -4.11 4.37
C LEU A 230 -13.08 -3.50 3.16
N GLY A 231 -13.57 -3.75 1.95
CA GLY A 231 -13.14 -2.99 0.78
C GLY A 231 -13.80 -1.62 0.76
N ALA A 232 -13.17 -0.59 0.17
CA ALA A 232 -13.82 0.72 0.08
C ALA A 232 -15.17 0.68 -0.65
N MET A 233 -15.34 -0.21 -1.63
CA MET A 233 -16.62 -0.44 -2.30
C MET A 233 -17.75 -0.94 -1.39
N ASP A 234 -17.44 -1.58 -0.26
CA ASP A 234 -18.45 -2.01 0.72
C ASP A 234 -18.98 -0.80 1.53
N LEU A 235 -18.31 0.36 1.45
CA LEU A 235 -18.55 1.54 2.29
C LEU A 235 -18.97 2.78 1.51
N MET A 236 -18.57 2.89 0.24
CA MET A 236 -18.88 4.01 -0.64
C MET A 236 -19.02 3.55 -2.09
N TYR A 237 -19.55 4.44 -2.95
CA TYR A 237 -19.62 4.19 -4.38
C TYR A 237 -18.23 4.34 -5.03
N THR A 238 -17.44 3.27 -5.02
CA THR A 238 -16.13 3.18 -5.68
C THR A 238 -15.90 1.76 -6.19
N LEU A 239 -15.02 1.59 -7.19
CA LEU A 239 -14.62 0.28 -7.72
C LEU A 239 -13.39 -0.30 -6.99
N SER A 240 -12.93 0.36 -5.92
CA SER A 240 -11.76 -0.02 -5.13
C SER A 240 -12.09 -0.99 -3.99
N PRO A 241 -11.37 -2.11 -3.80
CA PRO A 241 -10.36 -2.64 -4.70
C PRO A 241 -10.96 -3.50 -5.84
N VAL A 242 -12.10 -4.23 -5.69
CA VAL A 242 -13.00 -4.77 -6.77
C VAL A 242 -14.28 -5.42 -6.21
N GLU A 243 -15.32 -5.52 -7.07
CA GLU A 243 -16.62 -6.22 -7.02
C GLU A 243 -16.63 -7.63 -6.40
N LYS A 244 -15.50 -8.35 -6.49
CA LYS A 244 -15.25 -9.57 -5.73
C LYS A 244 -14.26 -9.26 -4.61
N ARG A 245 -14.79 -9.18 -3.38
CA ARG A 245 -14.06 -8.84 -2.16
C ARG A 245 -12.66 -9.44 -2.12
N LEU A 246 -11.68 -8.56 -1.94
CA LEU A 246 -10.37 -8.89 -1.38
C LEU A 246 -10.61 -9.54 -0.03
N SER A 247 -10.70 -10.87 -0.03
CA SER A 247 -10.99 -11.68 1.15
C SER A 247 -9.67 -12.01 1.81
N ILE A 248 -9.15 -11.06 2.58
CA ILE A 248 -8.06 -11.35 3.50
C ILE A 248 -8.68 -12.07 4.68
N ALA A 249 -8.46 -13.38 4.78
CA ALA A 249 -8.90 -14.12 5.96
C ALA A 249 -8.11 -13.61 7.17
N VAL A 250 -8.78 -12.86 8.05
CA VAL A 250 -8.22 -12.52 9.36
C VAL A 250 -8.57 -13.65 10.31
N TYR A 251 -7.54 -14.27 10.90
CA TYR A 251 -7.75 -15.25 11.95
C TYR A 251 -8.45 -14.59 13.14
N GLN A 252 -9.69 -14.99 13.41
CA GLN A 252 -10.35 -14.72 14.69
C GLN A 252 -9.98 -15.87 15.62
N GLY A 253 -9.20 -15.56 16.66
CA GLY A 253 -8.87 -16.50 17.74
C GLY A 253 -10.03 -16.66 18.71
#